data_AF-A0A1F8MMY8-F1
#
_entry.id   AF-A0A1F8MMY8-F1
#
_cell.length_a   1.000
_cell.length_b   1.000
_cell.length_c   1.000
_cell.angle_alpha   90.00
_cell.angle_beta   90.00
_cell.angle_gamma   90.00
#
_symmetry.space_group_name_H-M   'P 1'
#
loop_
_entity.id
_entity.type
_entity.pdbx_description
1 polymer ?
#
loop_
_entity_poly.entity_id
_entity_poly.type
_entity_poly.pdbx_seq_one_letter_code
_entity_poly.pdbx_strand_id
1 'polypeptide(L)' 'MFSMKCPQCGAESKFSFVNNSYEGPRRCWSCRGLFKLKIANNVLMYCEPITEEEFKQLQEINELKSKFRNDLSE' A
#
# COMPACT_ATOMS: atom_id res chain seq x y z
N MET A 1 -2.29 12.88 -6.71
CA MET A 1 -2.96 11.68 -7.24
C MET A 1 -1.94 10.88 -8.04
N PHE A 2 -1.73 9.61 -7.69
CA PHE A 2 -0.76 8.72 -8.35
C PHE A 2 -1.50 7.55 -9.00
N SER A 3 -1.09 7.12 -10.19
CA SER A 3 -1.72 5.99 -10.88
C SER A 3 -0.68 4.93 -11.21
N MET A 4 -0.99 3.66 -10.95
CA MET A 4 -0.15 2.54 -11.37
C MET A 4 -1.01 1.39 -11.88
N LYS A 5 -0.42 0.57 -12.75
CA LYS A 5 -1.03 -0.67 -13.23
C LYS A 5 -0.60 -1.83 -12.32
N CYS A 6 -1.50 -2.77 -12.10
CA CYS A 6 -1.16 -4.02 -11.41
C CYS A 6 -0.20 -4.83 -12.28
N PRO A 7 0.95 -5.28 -11.75
CA PRO A 7 1.90 -6.06 -12.54
C PRO A 7 1.37 -7.46 -12.93
N GLN A 8 0.37 -7.99 -12.22
CA GLN A 8 -0.20 -9.33 -12.47
C GLN A 8 -1.34 -9.33 -13.50
N CYS A 9 -2.21 -8.32 -13.49
CA CYS A 9 -3.41 -8.31 -14.35
C CYS A 9 -3.55 -7.05 -15.22
N GLY A 10 -2.65 -6.07 -15.10
CA GLY A 10 -2.69 -4.82 -15.85
C GLY A 10 -3.75 -3.81 -15.39
N ALA A 11 -4.57 -4.14 -14.39
CA ALA A 11 -5.62 -3.25 -13.89
C ALA A 11 -5.05 -1.92 -13.36
N GLU A 12 -5.60 -0.80 -13.82
CA GLU A 12 -5.22 0.53 -13.34
C GLU A 12 -5.73 0.75 -11.91
N SER A 13 -4.93 1.40 -11.07
CA SER A 13 -5.31 1.81 -9.72
C SER A 13 -4.82 3.21 -9.46
N LYS A 14 -5.74 4.06 -8.97
CA LYS A 14 -5.48 5.44 -8.57
C LYS A 14 -5.34 5.50 -7.06
N PHE A 15 -4.32 6.18 -6.59
CA PHE A 15 -3.99 6.33 -5.18
C PHE A 15 -4.03 7.81 -4.81
N SER A 16 -4.68 8.06 -3.69
CA SER A 16 -4.73 9.34 -3.00
C SER A 16 -4.15 9.12 -1.61
N PHE A 17 -2.99 9.70 -1.33
CA PHE A 17 -2.32 9.63 -0.03
C PHE A 17 -1.92 11.04 0.40
N VAL A 18 -2.01 11.29 1.71
CA VAL A 18 -1.89 12.63 2.31
C VAL A 18 -0.45 13.15 2.31
N ASN A 19 0.54 12.28 2.54
CA ASN A 19 1.95 12.68 2.76
C ASN A 19 2.86 12.51 1.53
N ASN A 20 2.30 12.55 0.30
CA ASN A 20 3.06 12.31 -0.96
C ASN A 20 3.86 11.00 -1.00
N SER A 21 3.60 10.11 -0.05
CA SER A 21 4.30 8.87 0.19
C SER A 21 3.32 7.87 0.80
N TYR A 22 3.51 6.60 0.45
CA TYR A 22 2.72 5.49 0.93
C TYR A 22 3.60 4.25 0.96
N GLU A 23 3.60 3.54 2.07
CA GLU A 23 4.26 2.23 2.19
C GLU A 23 3.29 1.31 2.91
N GLY A 24 2.93 0.21 2.27
CA GLY A 24 1.97 -0.70 2.87
C GLY A 24 1.57 -1.87 1.97
N PRO A 25 0.77 -2.79 2.54
CA PRO A 25 0.18 -3.87 1.80
C PRO A 25 -0.95 -3.36 0.91
N ARG A 26 -1.01 -3.87 -0.31
CA ARG A 26 -2.06 -3.59 -1.27
C ARG A 26 -2.65 -4.89 -1.78
N ARG A 27 -3.96 -4.97 -1.76
CA ARG A 27 -4.73 -5.97 -2.51
C ARG A 27 -5.19 -5.36 -3.83
N CYS A 28 -4.88 -6.01 -4.95
CA CYS A 28 -5.42 -5.60 -6.24
C CYS A 28 -6.95 -5.74 -6.24
N TRP A 29 -7.65 -4.71 -6.73
CA TRP A 29 -9.11 -4.73 -6.79
C TRP A 29 -9.65 -5.75 -7.81
N SER A 30 -8.91 -6.01 -8.89
CA SER A 30 -9.32 -6.87 -9.99
C SER A 30 -8.91 -8.34 -9.76
N CYS A 31 -7.61 -8.65 -9.72
CA CYS A 31 -7.13 -10.02 -9.59
C CYS A 31 -6.99 -10.51 -8.14
N ARG A 32 -7.26 -9.66 -7.14
CA ARG A 32 -7.08 -9.94 -5.71
C ARG A 32 -5.64 -10.30 -5.29
N GLY A 33 -4.65 -10.18 -6.19
CA GLY A 33 -3.25 -10.39 -5.87
C GLY A 33 -2.77 -9.45 -4.75
N LEU A 34 -1.88 -9.98 -3.91
CA LEU A 34 -1.34 -9.28 -2.74
C LEU A 34 0.04 -8.76 -3.07
N PHE A 35 0.26 -7.49 -2.81
CA PHE A 35 1.50 -6.81 -3.13
C PHE A 35 1.92 -5.91 -1.98
N LYS A 36 3.24 -5.82 -1.74
CA LYS A 36 3.82 -4.76 -0.93
C LYS A 36 4.30 -3.68 -1.88
N LEU A 37 3.93 -2.44 -1.64
CA LEU A 37 4.41 -1.33 -2.46
C LEU A 37 4.86 -0.16 -1.61
N LYS A 38 5.84 0.56 -2.15
CA LYS A 38 6.33 1.82 -1.60
C LYS A 38 6.29 2.87 -2.69
N ILE A 39 5.66 3.97 -2.37
CA ILE A 39 5.58 5.17 -3.18
C ILE A 39 6.22 6.28 -2.38
N ALA A 40 7.17 6.97 -2.98
CA ALA A 40 7.83 8.14 -2.39
C ALA A 40 7.90 9.23 -3.45
N ASN A 41 7.52 10.47 -3.10
CA ASN A 41 7.52 11.60 -4.02
C ASN A 41 6.74 11.34 -5.32
N ASN A 42 5.59 10.67 -5.20
CA ASN A 42 4.77 10.23 -6.35
C ASN A 42 5.50 9.33 -7.36
N VAL A 43 6.57 8.64 -6.93
CA VAL A 43 7.27 7.63 -7.72
C VAL A 43 7.11 6.28 -7.05
N LEU A 44 6.72 5.27 -7.82
CA LEU A 44 6.70 3.88 -7.35
C LEU A 44 8.15 3.42 -7.14
N MET A 45 8.54 3.22 -5.89
CA MET A 45 9.86 2.70 -5.52
C MET A 45 9.94 1.20 -5.77
N TYR A 46 8.94 0.46 -5.28
CA TYR A 46 8.82 -0.97 -5.54
C TYR A 46 7.36 -1.42 -5.48
N CYS A 47 7.06 -2.52 -6.16
CA CYS A 47 5.80 -3.25 -6.07
C CYS A 47 6.09 -4.74 -6.24
N GLU A 48 6.08 -5.47 -5.14
CA GLU A 48 6.45 -6.89 -5.12
C GLU A 48 5.27 -7.73 -4.66
N PRO A 49 5.02 -8.89 -5.30
CA PRO A 49 4.02 -9.83 -4.82
C PRO A 49 4.43 -10.37 -3.45
N ILE A 50 3.46 -10.51 -2.56
CA ILE A 50 3.66 -11.04 -1.21
C ILE A 50 2.67 -12.17 -0.93
N THR A 51 2.98 -12.98 0.08
CA THR A 51 2.10 -14.03 0.56
C THR A 51 0.97 -13.47 1.43
N GLU A 52 -0.03 -14.30 1.72
CA GLU A 52 -1.10 -13.94 2.65
C GLU A 52 -0.60 -13.66 4.06
N GLU A 53 0.44 -14.36 4.50
CA GLU A 53 1.04 -14.18 5.82
C GLU A 53 1.71 -12.80 5.94
N GLU A 54 2.55 -12.46 4.96
CA GLU A 54 3.18 -11.13 4.85
C GLU A 54 2.13 -10.02 4.76
N PHE A 55 1.04 -10.26 4.02
CA PHE A 55 -0.05 -9.28 3.90
C PHE A 55 -0.71 -9.02 5.24
N LYS A 56 -0.99 -10.06 6.04
CA LYS A 56 -1.56 -9.93 7.39
C LYS A 56 -0.63 -9.16 8.32
N GLN A 57 0.66 -9.51 8.35
CA GLN A 57 1.66 -8.82 9.18
C GLN A 57 1.76 -7.34 8.82
N LEU A 58 1.83 -7.02 7.52
CA LEU A 58 1.89 -5.64 7.05
C LEU A 58 0.60 -4.86 7.33
N GLN A 59 -0.56 -5.52 7.32
CA GLN A 59 -1.84 -4.90 7.65
C GLN A 59 -1.87 -4.52 9.12
N GLU A 60 -1.47 -5.44 10.01
CA GLU A 60 -1.38 -5.19 11.45
C GLU A 60 -0.42 -4.04 11.76
N ILE A 61 0.75 -4.00 11.13
CA ILE A 61 1.70 -2.89 11.26
C ILE A 61 1.08 -1.56 10.78
N ASN A 62 0.33 -1.57 9.68
CA ASN A 62 -0.31 -0.37 9.16
C ASN A 62 -1.40 0.15 10.10
N GLU A 63 -2.22 -0.76 10.66
CA GLU A 63 -3.24 -0.45 11.65
C GLU A 63 -2.63 0.11 12.93
N LEU A 64 -1.53 -0.48 13.43
CA LEU A 64 -0.76 0.04 14.56
C LEU A 64 -0.21 1.44 14.28
N LYS A 65 0.41 1.65 13.11
CA LYS A 65 0.91 2.98 12.70
C LYS A 65 -0.20 4.02 12.58
N SER A 66 -1.41 3.62 12.18
CA SER A 66 -2.56 4.53 12.14
C SER A 66 -3.04 4.90 13.54
N LYS A 67 -3.05 3.95 14.48
CA LYS A 67 -3.39 4.21 15.89
C LYS A 67 -2.39 5.13 16.57
N PHE A 68 -1.09 4.87 16.42
CA PHE A 68 -0.03 5.72 16.98
C PHE A 68 -0.02 7.15 16.43
N ARG A 69 -0.44 7.36 15.17
CA ARG A 69 -0.57 8.72 14.62
C ARG A 69 -1.73 9.51 15.23
N ASN A 70 -2.79 8.83 15.66
CA ASN A 70 -3.91 9.49 16.34
C ASN A 70 -3.62 9.76 17.82
N ASP A 71 -2.75 8.97 18.46
CA ASP A 71 -2.42 9.07 19.88
C ASP A 71 -1.42 10.20 20.22
N LEU A 72 -0.67 10.71 19.24
CA LEU A 72 0.25 11.86 19.40
C LEU A 72 -0.44 13.23 19.31
N SER A 73 -1.77 13.28 19.40
CA SER A 73 -2.57 14.51 19.34
C SER A 73 -3.38 14.80 20.61
N GLU A 74 -3.07 14.18 21.76
CA GLU A 74 -3.64 14.55 23.07
C GLU A 74 -2.55 14.88 24.11
#